data_AF-A0A256XW43-F1
#
_entry.id   AF-A0A256XW43-F1
#
_cell.length_a   1.000
_cell.length_b   1.000
_cell.length_c   1.000
_cell.angle_alpha   90.00
_cell.angle_beta   90.00
_cell.angle_gamma   90.00
#
_symmetry.space_group_name_H-M   'P 1'
#
loop_
_entity.id
_entity.type
_entity.pdbx_description
1 polymer ?
#
loop_
_entity_poly.entity_id
_entity_poly.type
_entity_poly.pdbx_seq_one_letter_code
_entity_poly.pdbx_strand_id
1 'polypeptide(L)'
;MISIQNKEESPDKYSFLIEYAKRRLFYSGDCHKVPSDLPKIVDTVDILIIWPVENVIEEFLKILIVKNIVLMHYDRFKPGKFICNINPERFKDHLARKYSEVRIIIPDK
;
A
#
# COMPACT_ATOMS: atom_id res chain seq x y z
N MET A 1 19.52 -25.34 32.17
CA MET A 1 19.30 -23.88 32.02
C MET A 1 19.36 -23.59 30.52
N ILE A 2 18.19 -23.46 29.86
CA ILE A 2 18.14 -23.17 28.41
C ILE A 2 18.11 -21.64 28.31
N SER A 3 19.20 -21.07 27.79
CA SER A 3 19.25 -19.66 27.43
C SER A 3 18.35 -19.44 26.23
N ILE A 4 17.11 -18.98 26.47
CA ILE A 4 16.26 -18.43 25.43
C ILE A 4 16.87 -17.08 25.07
N GLN A 5 17.81 -17.08 24.12
CA GLN A 5 18.14 -15.86 23.41
C GLN A 5 16.89 -15.50 22.60
N ASN A 6 16.09 -14.57 23.12
CA ASN A 6 15.21 -13.77 22.28
C ASN A 6 16.11 -13.02 21.30
N LYS A 7 16.42 -13.64 20.16
CA LYS A 7 16.84 -12.87 18.99
C LYS A 7 15.70 -11.90 18.75
N GLU A 8 15.94 -10.61 18.93
CA GLU A 8 15.04 -9.59 18.40
C GLU A 8 14.88 -9.90 16.91
N GLU A 9 13.72 -10.44 16.52
CA GLU A 9 13.38 -10.66 15.13
C GLU A 9 13.32 -9.27 14.47
N SER A 10 14.33 -8.98 13.66
CA SER A 10 14.31 -7.78 12.84
C SER A 10 13.17 -7.92 11.83
N PRO A 11 12.35 -6.89 11.60
CA PRO A 11 11.25 -6.99 10.67
C PRO A 11 11.77 -7.28 9.25
N ASP A 12 11.17 -8.26 8.58
CA ASP A 12 11.50 -8.64 7.20
C ASP A 12 10.93 -7.66 6.16
N LYS A 13 9.99 -6.81 6.57
CA LYS A 13 9.29 -5.85 5.70
C LYS A 13 9.13 -4.51 6.38
N TYR A 14 9.28 -3.46 5.59
CA TYR A 14 9.21 -2.08 6.06
C TYR A 14 8.17 -1.31 5.26
N SER A 15 7.55 -0.36 5.94
CA SER A 15 6.75 0.70 5.34
C SER A 15 7.34 2.04 5.79
N PHE A 16 7.12 3.08 5.00
CA PHE A 16 7.67 4.40 5.30
C PHE A 16 6.56 5.44 5.24
N LEU A 17 6.43 6.22 6.31
CA LEU A 17 5.74 7.50 6.27
C LEU A 17 6.80 8.58 6.10
N ILE A 18 6.74 9.29 4.97
CA ILE A 18 7.62 10.40 4.66
C ILE A 18 6.80 11.68 4.79
N GLU A 19 7.25 12.55 5.69
CA GLU A 19 6.61 13.83 5.95
C GLU A 19 7.53 14.98 5.54
N TYR A 20 7.00 15.90 4.74
CA TYR A 20 7.69 17.14 4.41
C TYR A 20 6.70 18.30 4.40
N ALA A 21 6.97 19.31 5.23
CA ALA A 21 6.04 20.40 5.51
C ALA A 21 4.65 19.85 5.92
N LYS A 22 3.59 20.16 5.16
CA LYS A 22 2.21 19.69 5.39
C LYS A 22 1.81 18.53 4.47
N ARG A 23 2.77 17.86 3.82
CA ARG A 23 2.50 16.75 2.92
C ARG A 23 2.97 15.44 3.51
N ARG A 24 2.15 14.41 3.34
CA ARG A 24 2.41 13.04 3.81
C ARG A 24 2.34 12.05 2.67
N LEU A 25 3.42 11.29 2.51
CA LEU A 25 3.50 10.16 1.59
C LEU A 25 3.67 8.90 2.41
N PHE A 26 2.76 7.94 2.22
CA PHE A 26 2.85 6.63 2.84
C PHE A 26 3.19 5.58 1.78
N TYR A 27 4.35 4.95 1.93
CA TYR A 27 4.81 3.83 1.13
C TYR A 27 4.55 2.52 1.87
N SER A 28 3.65 1.69 1.35
CA SER A 28 3.20 0.48 2.06
C SER A 28 4.24 -0.65 2.09
N GLY A 29 5.21 -0.63 1.18
CA GLY A 29 6.03 -1.81 0.87
C GLY A 29 5.19 -2.97 0.31
N ASP A 30 5.74 -4.18 0.39
CA ASP A 30 5.13 -5.44 -0.05
C ASP A 30 4.05 -5.93 0.91
N CYS A 31 3.04 -5.09 1.06
CA CYS A 31 1.95 -5.21 2.01
C CYS A 31 0.75 -5.92 1.36
N HIS A 32 0.42 -7.10 1.90
CA HIS A 32 -0.76 -7.87 1.49
C HIS A 32 -1.88 -7.85 2.55
N LYS A 33 -1.65 -7.20 3.70
CA LYS A 33 -2.60 -7.04 4.81
C LYS A 33 -2.23 -5.81 5.62
N VAL A 34 -3.22 -5.00 6.00
CA VAL A 34 -3.01 -3.87 6.91
C VAL A 34 -2.66 -4.40 8.30
N PRO A 35 -1.55 -3.95 8.92
CA PRO A 35 -1.21 -4.34 10.30
C PRO A 35 -2.30 -3.90 11.28
N SER A 36 -2.68 -4.78 12.21
CA SER A 36 -3.76 -4.51 13.18
C SER A 36 -3.40 -3.42 14.20
N ASP A 37 -2.11 -3.20 14.39
CA ASP A 37 -1.52 -2.22 15.29
C ASP A 37 -1.17 -0.90 14.59
N LEU A 38 -1.49 -0.76 13.30
CA LEU A 38 -1.24 0.48 12.57
C LEU A 38 -2.00 1.62 13.27
N PRO A 39 -1.30 2.69 13.72
CA PRO A 39 -1.96 3.78 14.41
C PRO A 39 -3.06 4.36 13.54
N LYS A 40 -4.29 4.40 14.07
CA LYS A 40 -5.45 5.04 13.41
C LYS A 40 -5.29 6.57 13.29
N ILE A 41 -4.16 7.10 13.76
CA ILE A 41 -3.84 8.52 13.89
C ILE A 41 -3.01 8.94 12.67
N VAL A 42 -3.66 9.15 11.53
CA VAL A 42 -3.06 9.98 10.47
C VAL A 42 -4.17 10.70 9.70
N ASP A 43 -4.38 11.98 10.05
CA ASP A 43 -5.49 12.85 9.62
C ASP A 43 -5.68 12.98 8.10
N THR A 44 -4.65 12.70 7.30
CA THR A 44 -4.70 12.67 5.84
C THR A 44 -3.36 12.12 5.37
N VAL A 45 -3.37 11.21 4.40
CA VAL A 45 -2.21 10.85 3.59
C VAL A 45 -2.44 11.42 2.19
N ASP A 46 -1.58 12.32 1.74
CA ASP A 46 -1.75 12.93 0.42
C ASP A 46 -1.50 11.91 -0.69
N ILE A 47 -0.52 11.01 -0.46
CA ILE A 47 -0.09 10.01 -1.42
C ILE A 47 0.09 8.66 -0.73
N LEU A 48 -0.69 7.67 -1.12
CA LEU A 48 -0.49 6.26 -0.77
C LEU A 48 0.17 5.54 -1.96
N ILE A 49 1.36 4.97 -1.75
CA ILE A 49 2.02 4.11 -2.75
C ILE A 49 1.81 2.65 -2.33
N ILE A 50 1.12 1.88 -3.16
CA ILE A 50 0.63 0.55 -2.78
C ILE A 50 0.50 -0.42 -3.97
N TRP A 51 0.62 -1.71 -3.68
CA TRP A 51 0.27 -2.77 -4.62
C TRP A 51 -1.23 -2.72 -4.98
N PRO A 52 -1.60 -3.11 -6.21
CA PRO A 52 -2.99 -3.08 -6.67
C PRO A 52 -3.79 -4.29 -6.15
N VAL A 53 -3.94 -4.37 -4.83
CA VAL A 53 -4.69 -5.42 -4.14
C VAL A 53 -5.91 -4.78 -3.50
N GLU A 54 -7.08 -4.92 -4.16
CA GLU A 54 -8.30 -4.15 -3.84
C GLU A 54 -8.65 -4.21 -2.35
N ASN A 55 -8.78 -5.41 -1.77
CA ASN A 55 -9.15 -5.55 -0.36
C ASN A 55 -8.15 -4.89 0.61
N VAL A 56 -6.86 -4.82 0.26
CA VAL A 56 -5.86 -4.14 1.11
C VAL A 56 -6.00 -2.64 1.03
N ILE A 57 -6.24 -2.12 -0.19
CA ILE A 57 -6.53 -0.70 -0.39
C ILE A 57 -7.78 -0.29 0.37
N GLU A 58 -8.84 -1.10 0.33
CA GLU A 58 -10.07 -0.84 1.08
C GLU A 58 -9.84 -0.75 2.58
N GLU A 59 -9.04 -1.66 3.14
CA GLU A 59 -8.69 -1.62 4.56
C GLU A 59 -7.92 -0.34 4.90
N PHE A 60 -6.99 0.10 4.07
CA PHE A 60 -6.32 1.39 4.26
C PHE A 60 -7.27 2.58 4.18
N LEU A 61 -8.22 2.58 3.23
CA LEU A 61 -9.20 3.66 3.09
C LEU A 61 -10.22 3.72 4.24
N LYS A 62 -10.37 2.66 5.03
CA LYS A 62 -11.17 2.67 6.27
C LYS A 62 -10.49 3.40 7.43
N ILE A 63 -9.16 3.52 7.39
CA ILE A 63 -8.35 4.08 8.48
C ILE A 63 -7.61 5.38 8.11
N LEU A 64 -7.42 5.65 6.81
CA LEU A 64 -6.71 6.82 6.29
C LEU A 64 -7.60 7.60 5.32
N ILE A 65 -7.55 8.93 5.43
CA ILE A 65 -8.07 9.81 4.36
C ILE A 65 -6.97 9.92 3.30
N VAL A 66 -7.19 9.33 2.12
CA VAL A 66 -6.19 9.30 1.03
C VAL A 66 -6.70 10.10 -0.16
N LYS A 67 -5.89 11.03 -0.68
CA LYS A 67 -6.24 11.82 -1.88
C LYS A 67 -5.75 11.21 -3.18
N ASN A 68 -4.54 10.64 -3.14
CA ASN A 68 -3.90 10.05 -4.31
C ASN A 68 -3.41 8.65 -3.96
N ILE A 69 -3.73 7.67 -4.81
CA ILE A 69 -3.16 6.33 -4.76
C ILE A 69 -2.26 6.16 -5.97
N VAL A 70 -1.00 5.85 -5.73
CA VAL A 70 -0.02 5.49 -6.76
C VAL A 70 0.12 3.97 -6.74
N LEU A 71 -0.19 3.33 -7.86
CA LEU A 71 -0.01 1.90 -8.00
C LEU A 71 1.49 1.58 -8.16
N MET A 72 1.94 0.51 -7.53
CA MET A 72 3.29 -0.07 -7.72
C MET A 72 3.21 -1.58 -7.89
N HIS A 73 4.32 -2.21 -8.32
CA HIS A 73 4.45 -3.67 -8.40
C HIS A 73 3.29 -4.37 -9.15
N TYR A 74 2.97 -3.88 -10.35
CA TYR A 74 1.97 -4.47 -11.25
C TYR A 74 2.61 -5.14 -12.48
N ASP A 75 3.90 -5.46 -12.40
CA ASP A 75 4.65 -6.08 -13.47
C ASP A 75 4.16 -7.51 -13.76
N ARG A 76 4.21 -7.87 -15.04
CA ARG A 76 3.83 -9.21 -15.49
C ARG A 76 5.05 -10.11 -15.60
N PHE A 77 5.19 -11.03 -14.65
CA PHE A 77 6.23 -12.07 -14.69
C PHE A 77 5.74 -13.31 -15.44
N LYS A 78 6.63 -13.92 -16.24
CA LYS A 78 6.40 -15.21 -16.92
C LYS A 78 7.57 -16.17 -16.66
N PRO A 79 7.30 -17.49 -16.43
CA PRO A 79 5.98 -18.12 -16.30
C PRO A 79 5.33 -17.83 -14.93
N GLY A 80 4.00 -17.67 -14.88
CA GLY A 80 3.26 -17.60 -13.60
C GLY A 80 1.97 -16.78 -13.64
N LYS A 81 1.12 -16.98 -12.62
CA LYS A 81 -0.05 -16.14 -12.30
C LYS A 81 0.14 -15.52 -10.92
N PHE A 82 1.01 -14.52 -10.84
CA PHE A 82 1.28 -13.81 -9.60
C PHE A 82 0.17 -12.79 -9.30
N ILE A 83 0.02 -12.42 -8.03
CA ILE A 83 -0.96 -11.40 -7.61
C ILE A 83 -0.72 -10.05 -8.30
N CYS A 84 0.53 -9.74 -8.64
CA CYS A 84 0.95 -8.55 -9.37
C CYS A 84 0.69 -8.61 -10.88
N ASN A 85 0.37 -9.79 -11.47
CA ASN A 85 0.14 -9.96 -12.91
C ASN A 85 -1.21 -9.37 -13.36
N ILE A 86 -1.48 -8.12 -13.01
CA ILE A 86 -2.72 -7.43 -13.29
C ILE A 86 -2.63 -6.60 -14.58
N ASN A 87 -3.74 -5.99 -14.98
CA ASN A 87 -3.74 -4.86 -15.90
C ASN A 87 -3.95 -3.59 -15.05
N PRO A 88 -2.94 -2.72 -14.88
CA PRO A 88 -3.05 -1.56 -14.01
C PRO A 88 -4.14 -0.59 -14.48
N GLU A 89 -4.35 -0.41 -15.79
CA GLU A 89 -5.40 0.46 -16.33
C GLU A 89 -6.79 -0.06 -15.96
N ARG A 90 -7.03 -1.36 -16.16
CA ARG A 90 -8.31 -1.98 -15.79
C ARG A 90 -8.57 -1.88 -14.28
N PHE A 91 -7.52 -2.04 -13.47
CA PHE A 91 -7.61 -1.91 -12.02
C PHE A 91 -7.91 -0.47 -11.60
N LYS A 92 -7.22 0.50 -12.19
CA LYS A 92 -7.47 1.94 -12.02
C LYS A 92 -8.91 2.31 -12.35
N ASP A 93 -9.42 1.90 -13.51
CA ASP A 93 -10.80 2.19 -13.93
C ASP A 93 -11.85 1.61 -12.99
N HIS A 94 -11.56 0.43 -12.42
CA HIS A 94 -12.41 -0.21 -11.42
C HIS A 94 -12.40 0.55 -10.10
N LEU A 95 -11.21 0.85 -9.55
CA LEU A 95 -11.09 1.59 -8.29
C LEU A 95 -11.66 3.00 -8.39
N ALA A 96 -11.39 3.73 -9.49
CA ALA A 96 -11.85 5.10 -9.68
C ALA A 96 -13.39 5.20 -9.76
N ARG A 97 -14.07 4.16 -10.25
CA ARG A 97 -15.54 4.07 -10.22
C ARG A 97 -16.09 3.90 -8.80
N LYS A 98 -15.35 3.21 -7.94
CA LYS A 98 -15.75 2.92 -6.55
C LYS A 98 -15.38 4.05 -5.58
N TYR A 99 -14.28 4.75 -5.85
CA TYR A 99 -13.72 5.80 -5.02
C TYR A 99 -13.48 7.08 -5.84
N SER A 100 -14.56 7.77 -6.20
CA SER A 100 -14.51 8.96 -7.08
C SER A 100 -13.71 10.14 -6.52
N GLU A 101 -13.58 10.22 -5.19
CA GLU A 101 -12.81 11.25 -4.48
C GLU A 101 -11.30 10.98 -4.50
N VAL A 102 -10.88 9.77 -4.89
CA VAL A 102 -9.48 9.33 -4.83
C VAL A 102 -8.90 9.28 -6.23
N ARG A 103 -7.81 10.03 -6.45
CA ARG A 103 -7.09 9.98 -7.71
C ARG A 103 -6.19 8.75 -7.77
N ILE A 104 -6.46 7.84 -8.70
CA ILE A 104 -5.60 6.67 -8.95
C ILE A 104 -4.58 6.98 -10.05
N ILE A 105 -3.30 6.76 -9.75
CA ILE A 105 -2.14 7.11 -10.57
C ILE A 105 -1.38 5.83 -10.91
N ILE A 106 -1.08 5.66 -12.20
CA ILE A 106 -0.15 4.66 -12.71
C ILE A 106 1.08 5.45 -13.14
N PRO A 107 2.25 5.27 -12.50
CA PRO A 107 3.48 5.92 -12.92
C PRO A 107 3.82 5.61 -14.38
N ASP A 108 4.41 6.58 -15.07
CA ASP A 108 5.01 6.35 -16.38
C ASP A 108 6.11 5.29 -16.30
N LYS A 109 6.31 4.56 -17.39
CA LYS A 109 7.35 3.52 -17.50
C LYS A 109 8.73 4.11 -17.78
#